data_AF-A0A6G7BYQ1-F1
#
_entry.id   AF-A0A6G7BYQ1-F1
#
_cell.length_a   1.000
_cell.length_b   1.000
_cell.length_c   1.000
_cell.angle_alpha   90.00
_cell.angle_beta   90.00
_cell.angle_gamma   90.00
#
_symmetry.space_group_name_H-M   'P 1'
#
loop_
_entity.id
_entity.type
_entity.pdbx_description
1 polymer ?
#
loop_
_entity_poly.entity_id
_entity_poly.type
_entity_poly.pdbx_seq_one_letter_code
_entity_poly.pdbx_strand_id
1 'polypeptide(L)'
;MQNIIKYVLIATCFLTCSSCEKEDTNHYSYDANLISMIIADNANLSKLNAANKRTELYDMLLQKGPFTQLAPSDDAFTVDVNSAGLNRLTKIMRYHVLNGVYDFNKIPFQFNQEIYSYSGGKMFVTKWIKDRDTVLTINGAIVTPVMKNANNGKIQVINRLLEPYLFDYLSDALKNEYDITLFNQALERVPAVKSLLQKPGAYTVFAPNNAAMIKQGYGTLEIINKKPVDELERLLRYHIVPDRRFLYDYVLTTPTDDNTNIKTTETMLDGDNLTVTLIFNIGTGLYNTITLLGTRNTAEANLTRENLLAGNGVLHIIDQVLLN
;
A
#
# COMPACT_ATOMS: atom_id res chain seq x y z
N MET A 1 -44.96 76.06 -47.47
CA MET A 1 -43.75 76.88 -47.26
C MET A 1 -42.57 75.96 -47.00
N GLN A 2 -41.62 75.97 -47.93
CA GLN A 2 -40.16 75.78 -47.77
C GLN A 2 -39.58 74.83 -46.68
N ASN A 3 -38.89 73.79 -47.17
CA ASN A 3 -37.45 73.51 -47.01
C ASN A 3 -36.80 73.50 -45.60
N ILE A 4 -36.22 72.36 -45.18
CA ILE A 4 -34.74 72.11 -45.10
C ILE A 4 -34.39 70.86 -44.26
N ILE A 5 -33.50 70.06 -44.86
CA ILE A 5 -32.72 68.92 -44.35
C ILE A 5 -31.85 69.30 -43.15
N LYS A 6 -31.70 68.41 -42.15
CA LYS A 6 -30.42 68.19 -41.45
C LYS A 6 -30.34 66.78 -40.87
N TYR A 7 -29.38 66.01 -41.40
CA TYR A 7 -28.94 64.71 -40.90
C TYR A 7 -28.26 64.86 -39.54
N VAL A 8 -28.60 63.99 -38.58
CA VAL A 8 -27.77 63.71 -37.41
C VAL A 8 -27.58 62.20 -37.36
N LEU A 9 -26.37 61.75 -37.73
CA LEU A 9 -25.88 60.40 -37.45
C LEU A 9 -25.75 60.25 -35.93
N ILE A 10 -26.51 59.34 -35.33
CA ILE A 10 -26.23 58.84 -33.99
C ILE A 10 -25.60 57.47 -34.16
N ALA A 11 -24.27 57.42 -34.02
CA ALA A 11 -23.53 56.17 -33.91
C ALA A 11 -23.75 55.60 -32.50
N THR A 12 -24.64 54.61 -32.38
CA THR A 12 -24.82 53.81 -31.16
C THR A 12 -23.62 52.87 -30.99
N CYS A 13 -22.69 53.27 -30.12
CA CYS A 13 -21.57 52.47 -29.69
C CYS A 13 -22.09 51.35 -28.76
N PHE A 14 -22.08 50.10 -29.23
CA PHE A 14 -22.29 48.93 -28.39
C PHE A 14 -21.09 48.77 -27.45
N LEU A 15 -21.25 49.19 -26.19
CA LEU A 15 -20.34 48.80 -25.11
C LEU A 15 -20.58 47.32 -24.79
N THR A 16 -19.72 46.44 -25.31
CA THR A 16 -19.58 45.09 -24.79
C THR A 16 -18.80 45.17 -23.49
N CYS A 17 -19.51 45.02 -22.36
CA CYS A 17 -18.88 44.77 -21.07
C CYS A 17 -18.23 43.38 -21.10
N SER A 18 -16.94 43.32 -21.43
CA SER A 18 -16.09 42.19 -21.07
C SER A 18 -15.93 42.19 -19.56
N SER A 19 -16.72 41.37 -18.87
CA SER A 19 -16.46 41.02 -17.47
C SER A 19 -15.23 40.12 -17.46
N CYS A 20 -14.07 40.68 -17.15
CA CYS A 20 -12.93 39.89 -16.68
C CYS A 20 -13.35 39.22 -15.37
N GLU A 21 -13.60 37.92 -15.37
CA GLU A 21 -13.51 37.13 -14.14
C GLU A 21 -12.08 37.30 -13.63
N LYS A 22 -11.97 37.96 -12.47
CA LYS A 22 -10.72 38.05 -11.74
C LYS A 22 -10.40 36.62 -11.31
N GLU A 23 -9.32 36.03 -11.83
CA GLU A 23 -8.80 34.78 -11.29
C GLU A 23 -8.53 35.01 -9.79
N ASP A 24 -9.35 34.41 -8.93
CA ASP A 24 -9.12 34.38 -7.49
C ASP A 24 -7.86 33.55 -7.24
N THR A 25 -6.70 34.21 -7.25
CA THR A 25 -5.51 33.66 -6.63
C THR A 25 -5.85 33.48 -5.16
N ASN A 26 -6.14 32.24 -4.75
CA ASN A 26 -6.47 31.89 -3.37
C ASN A 26 -5.34 32.37 -2.43
N HIS A 27 -5.50 33.58 -1.90
CA HIS A 27 -4.64 34.11 -0.84
C HIS A 27 -5.10 33.46 0.47
N TYR A 28 -4.57 32.28 0.75
CA TYR A 28 -4.73 31.68 2.06
C TYR A 28 -4.02 32.58 3.09
N SER A 29 -4.70 32.88 4.20
CA SER A 29 -4.01 33.45 5.37
C SER A 29 -2.85 32.53 5.75
N TYR A 30 -1.69 33.11 6.06
CA TYR A 30 -0.50 32.36 6.50
C TYR A 30 -0.79 31.50 7.75
N ASP A 31 -1.84 31.84 8.51
CA ASP A 31 -2.31 31.12 9.70
C ASP A 31 -3.42 30.09 9.40
N ALA A 32 -3.69 29.76 8.15
CA ALA A 32 -4.71 28.76 7.83
C ALA A 32 -4.20 27.37 8.28
N ASN A 33 -4.83 26.79 9.30
CA ASN A 33 -4.52 25.44 9.81
C ASN A 33 -4.95 24.34 8.80
N LEU A 34 -4.41 24.35 7.57
CA LEU A 34 -4.74 23.45 6.47
C LEU A 34 -3.69 22.32 6.37
N ILE A 35 -4.09 21.17 5.81
CA ILE A 35 -3.23 19.98 5.73
C ILE A 35 -1.86 20.29 5.12
N SER A 36 -1.82 20.94 3.95
CA SER A 36 -0.56 21.26 3.25
C SER A 36 0.35 22.19 4.06
N MET A 37 -0.21 23.15 4.79
CA MET A 37 0.55 24.09 5.60
C MET A 37 1.14 23.41 6.83
N ILE A 38 0.35 22.60 7.54
CA ILE A 38 0.83 21.82 8.70
C ILE A 38 1.96 20.87 8.28
N ILE A 39 1.85 20.23 7.11
CA ILE A 39 2.90 19.36 6.59
C ILE A 39 4.15 20.17 6.22
N ALA A 40 3.98 21.35 5.61
CA ALA A 40 5.10 22.20 5.21
C ALA A 40 5.92 22.73 6.40
N ASP A 41 5.27 22.99 7.52
CA ASP A 41 5.90 23.50 8.75
C ASP A 41 6.52 22.40 9.63
N ASN A 42 6.39 21.12 9.24
CA ASN A 42 6.92 20.00 10.00
C ASN A 42 8.22 19.44 9.39
N ALA A 43 9.33 19.64 10.10
CA ALA A 43 10.65 19.20 9.66
C ALA A 43 10.78 17.68 9.45
N ASN A 44 9.97 16.85 10.14
CA ASN A 44 9.99 15.39 10.01
C ASN A 44 9.08 14.86 8.87
N LEU A 45 8.40 15.77 8.17
CA LEU A 45 7.54 15.49 7.01
C LEU A 45 8.05 16.23 5.77
N SER A 46 9.34 16.57 5.73
CA SER A 46 9.94 17.37 4.67
C SER A 46 9.88 16.65 3.31
N LYS A 47 10.09 15.33 3.28
CA LYS A 47 9.98 14.50 2.07
C LYS A 47 8.52 14.40 1.61
N LEU A 48 7.58 14.28 2.55
CA LEU A 48 6.14 14.31 2.25
C LEU A 48 5.72 15.63 1.63
N ASN A 49 6.16 16.76 2.19
CA ASN A 49 5.90 18.09 1.64
C ASN A 49 6.45 18.21 0.20
N ALA A 50 7.71 17.81 -0.01
CA ALA A 50 8.34 17.83 -1.33
C ALA A 50 7.57 16.95 -2.34
N ALA A 51 7.14 15.76 -1.93
CA ALA A 51 6.38 14.85 -2.78
C ALA A 51 4.99 15.42 -3.11
N ASN A 52 4.30 16.02 -2.15
CA ASN A 52 3.00 16.66 -2.36
C ASN A 52 3.11 17.82 -3.36
N LYS A 53 4.15 18.65 -3.26
CA LYS A 53 4.41 19.74 -4.22
C LYS A 53 4.67 19.20 -5.62
N ARG A 54 5.54 18.19 -5.74
CA ARG A 54 5.92 17.61 -7.04
C ARG A 54 4.77 16.88 -7.73
N THR A 55 3.77 16.43 -6.99
CA THR A 55 2.61 15.66 -7.50
C THR A 55 1.30 16.46 -7.55
N GLU A 56 1.37 17.79 -7.36
CA GLU A 56 0.23 18.72 -7.34
C GLU A 56 -0.79 18.43 -6.22
N LEU A 57 -0.48 17.52 -5.31
CA LEU A 57 -1.32 17.25 -4.13
C LEU A 57 -1.26 18.36 -3.09
N TYR A 58 -0.18 19.15 -3.09
CA TYR A 58 -0.07 20.30 -2.21
C TYR A 58 -1.24 21.27 -2.41
N ASP A 59 -1.56 21.62 -3.66
CA ASP A 59 -2.64 22.55 -3.97
C ASP A 59 -4.02 21.92 -3.74
N MET A 60 -4.18 20.63 -4.04
CA MET A 60 -5.40 19.89 -3.72
C MET A 60 -5.71 19.93 -2.22
N LEU A 61 -4.70 19.72 -1.38
CA LEU A 61 -4.83 19.68 0.08
C LEU A 61 -4.87 21.06 0.74
N LEU A 62 -4.89 22.15 -0.04
CA LEU A 62 -5.30 23.49 0.41
C LEU A 62 -6.80 23.74 0.21
N GLN A 63 -7.45 22.97 -0.67
CA GLN A 63 -8.87 23.14 -0.97
C GLN A 63 -9.76 22.74 0.21
N LYS A 64 -11.04 23.09 0.11
CA LYS A 64 -12.06 22.69 1.08
C LYS A 64 -12.18 21.16 1.08
N GLY A 65 -11.95 20.56 2.25
CA GLY A 65 -12.09 19.12 2.46
C GLY A 65 -13.54 18.67 2.69
N PRO A 66 -13.76 17.53 3.37
CA PRO A 66 -12.81 16.86 4.27
C PRO A 66 -11.85 15.87 3.59
N PHE A 67 -10.57 15.94 3.99
CA PHE A 67 -9.54 14.95 3.63
C PHE A 67 -8.95 14.26 4.86
N THR A 68 -8.34 13.09 4.67
CA THR A 68 -7.37 12.54 5.63
C THR A 68 -6.08 12.19 4.91
N GLN A 69 -4.98 12.87 5.25
CA GLN A 69 -3.66 12.56 4.74
C GLN A 69 -2.99 11.52 5.65
N LEU A 70 -2.65 10.37 5.08
CA LEU A 70 -1.69 9.44 5.66
C LEU A 70 -0.28 9.99 5.44
N ALA A 71 0.42 10.28 6.53
CA ALA A 71 1.70 10.98 6.51
C ALA A 71 2.83 10.04 6.92
N PRO A 72 3.52 9.38 5.96
CA PRO A 72 4.76 8.69 6.26
C PRO A 72 5.80 9.70 6.77
N SER A 73 6.54 9.34 7.82
CA SER A 73 7.69 10.12 8.28
C SER A 73 8.80 10.15 7.23
N ASP A 74 9.75 11.07 7.36
CA ASP A 74 10.90 11.12 6.45
C ASP A 74 11.72 9.81 6.44
N ASP A 75 11.80 9.09 7.56
CA ASP A 75 12.46 7.78 7.65
C ASP A 75 11.66 6.67 6.94
N ALA A 76 10.35 6.83 6.81
CA ALA A 76 9.47 5.88 6.14
C ALA A 76 9.52 5.95 4.60
N PHE A 77 10.10 7.02 4.04
CA PHE A 77 10.27 7.17 2.59
C PHE A 77 11.41 6.30 2.06
N THR A 78 11.03 5.25 1.34
CA THR A 78 11.96 4.34 0.64
C THR A 78 12.30 4.81 -0.78
N VAL A 79 11.59 5.81 -1.31
CA VAL A 79 11.82 6.39 -2.63
C VAL A 79 12.51 7.74 -2.51
N ASP A 80 13.48 8.01 -3.38
CA ASP A 80 14.01 9.36 -3.54
C ASP A 80 13.00 10.22 -4.30
N VAL A 81 12.39 11.16 -3.57
CA VAL A 81 11.35 12.07 -4.07
C VAL A 81 11.84 12.92 -5.25
N ASN A 82 13.14 13.23 -5.35
CA ASN A 82 13.66 14.09 -6.41
C ASN A 82 13.83 13.34 -7.73
N SER A 83 14.28 12.10 -7.68
CA SER A 83 14.58 11.29 -8.87
C SER A 83 13.47 10.33 -9.28
N ALA A 84 12.50 10.03 -8.40
CA ALA A 84 11.39 9.15 -8.73
C ALA A 84 10.62 9.61 -9.98
N GLY A 85 10.20 8.68 -10.83
CA GLY A 85 9.35 9.00 -11.98
C GLY A 85 8.01 9.61 -11.54
N LEU A 86 7.63 10.75 -12.12
CA LEU A 86 6.48 11.55 -11.69
C LEU A 86 5.17 10.74 -11.63
N ASN A 87 4.89 9.92 -12.65
CA ASN A 87 3.67 9.10 -12.69
C ASN A 87 3.58 8.12 -11.49
N ARG A 88 4.68 7.42 -11.19
CA ARG A 88 4.74 6.50 -10.03
C ARG A 88 4.56 7.27 -8.73
N LEU A 89 5.27 8.39 -8.58
CA LEU A 89 5.19 9.21 -7.37
C LEU A 89 3.75 9.74 -7.16
N THR A 90 3.10 10.28 -8.20
CA THR A 90 1.72 10.76 -8.12
C THR A 90 0.74 9.67 -7.69
N LYS A 91 0.89 8.44 -8.20
CA LYS A 91 0.06 7.30 -7.77
C LYS A 91 0.27 6.97 -6.29
N ILE A 92 1.53 6.90 -5.85
CA ILE A 92 1.87 6.65 -4.44
C ILE A 92 1.28 7.74 -3.54
N MET A 93 1.48 9.02 -3.88
CA MET A 93 1.03 10.10 -3.03
C MET A 93 -0.50 10.22 -2.98
N ARG A 94 -1.21 10.00 -4.10
CA ARG A 94 -2.69 9.97 -4.11
C ARG A 94 -3.26 8.80 -3.30
N TYR A 95 -2.52 7.70 -3.23
CA TYR A 95 -2.89 6.55 -2.41
C TYR A 95 -2.81 6.84 -0.89
N HIS A 96 -2.06 7.87 -0.50
CA HIS A 96 -1.97 8.34 0.89
C HIS A 96 -3.01 9.39 1.27
N VAL A 97 -3.92 9.76 0.37
CA VAL A 97 -5.06 10.63 0.70
C VAL A 97 -6.30 9.75 0.81
N LEU A 98 -7.11 9.94 1.83
CA LEU A 98 -8.43 9.32 1.95
C LEU A 98 -9.52 10.36 1.70
N ASN A 99 -10.64 9.92 1.14
CA ASN A 99 -11.83 10.75 1.00
C ASN A 99 -12.62 10.76 2.32
N GLY A 100 -12.72 11.91 2.98
CA GLY A 100 -13.40 12.06 4.27
C GLY A 100 -12.47 12.15 5.48
N VAL A 101 -13.07 12.33 6.67
CA VAL A 101 -12.37 12.42 7.95
C VAL A 101 -12.31 11.05 8.62
N TYR A 102 -11.12 10.45 8.66
CA TYR A 102 -10.86 9.22 9.40
C TYR A 102 -10.21 9.54 10.73
N ASP A 103 -10.96 9.35 11.82
CA ASP A 103 -10.42 9.33 13.17
C ASP A 103 -10.16 7.87 13.56
N PHE A 104 -8.99 7.37 13.19
CA PHE A 104 -8.71 5.94 13.27
C PHE A 104 -8.77 5.37 14.70
N ASN A 105 -8.56 6.23 15.70
CA ASN A 105 -8.65 5.84 17.11
C ASN A 105 -10.10 5.56 17.54
N LYS A 106 -11.07 6.26 16.93
CA LYS A 106 -12.50 6.17 17.30
C LYS A 106 -13.28 5.15 16.51
N ILE A 107 -12.78 4.76 15.33
CA ILE A 107 -13.46 3.78 14.49
C ILE A 107 -13.12 2.37 14.98
N PRO A 108 -14.11 1.48 15.18
CA PRO A 108 -13.90 0.09 15.58
C PRO A 108 -13.63 -0.78 14.34
N PHE A 109 -12.47 -0.58 13.70
CA PHE A 109 -12.08 -1.40 12.55
C PHE A 109 -11.98 -2.89 12.93
N GLN A 110 -12.43 -3.75 12.02
CA GLN A 110 -12.21 -5.19 12.10
C GLN A 110 -10.83 -5.56 11.55
N PHE A 111 -10.45 -6.82 11.67
CA PHE A 111 -9.23 -7.33 11.04
C PHE A 111 -9.35 -7.24 9.51
N ASN A 112 -8.34 -6.67 8.85
CA ASN A 112 -8.31 -6.46 7.39
C ASN A 112 -9.56 -5.75 6.82
N GLN A 113 -10.15 -4.80 7.57
CA GLN A 113 -11.28 -4.01 7.11
C GLN A 113 -10.90 -3.20 5.87
N GLU A 114 -11.60 -3.43 4.76
CA GLU A 114 -11.38 -2.70 3.51
C GLU A 114 -11.84 -1.24 3.64
N ILE A 115 -10.98 -0.32 3.22
CA ILE A 115 -11.25 1.11 2.99
C ILE A 115 -10.67 1.51 1.62
N TYR A 116 -10.90 2.75 1.21
CA TYR A 116 -10.45 3.25 -0.09
C TYR A 116 -9.65 4.55 0.04
N SER A 117 -8.56 4.63 -0.71
CA SER A 117 -7.87 5.90 -0.97
C SER A 117 -8.75 6.84 -1.81
N TYR A 118 -8.35 8.09 -1.88
CA TYR A 118 -8.98 9.13 -2.71
C TYR A 118 -9.02 8.72 -4.18
N SER A 119 -7.99 8.01 -4.66
CA SER A 119 -7.94 7.49 -6.03
C SER A 119 -8.69 6.17 -6.23
N GLY A 120 -9.45 5.70 -5.24
CA GLY A 120 -10.21 4.43 -5.30
C GLY A 120 -9.37 3.18 -5.05
N GLY A 121 -8.11 3.32 -4.65
CA GLY A 121 -7.26 2.17 -4.32
C GLY A 121 -7.68 1.55 -2.98
N LYS A 122 -7.98 0.26 -2.96
CA LYS A 122 -8.25 -0.49 -1.74
C LYS A 122 -7.09 -0.44 -0.76
N MET A 123 -7.40 -0.31 0.52
CA MET A 123 -6.48 -0.44 1.64
C MET A 123 -7.14 -1.28 2.72
N PHE A 124 -6.35 -1.91 3.58
CA PHE A 124 -6.85 -2.81 4.61
C PHE A 124 -6.40 -2.31 5.97
N VAL A 125 -7.36 -1.95 6.81
CA VAL A 125 -7.12 -1.48 8.17
C VAL A 125 -7.33 -2.62 9.13
N THR A 126 -6.37 -2.86 10.02
CA THR A 126 -6.53 -3.78 11.13
C THR A 126 -6.38 -3.01 12.43
N LYS A 127 -7.37 -3.11 13.31
CA LYS A 127 -7.26 -2.65 14.70
C LYS A 127 -7.23 -3.87 15.60
N TRP A 128 -6.19 -3.97 16.40
CA TRP A 128 -6.00 -5.07 17.33
C TRP A 128 -5.79 -4.51 18.74
N ILE A 129 -6.53 -5.05 19.70
CA ILE A 129 -6.41 -4.69 21.10
C ILE A 129 -5.70 -5.84 21.80
N LYS A 130 -4.45 -5.62 22.21
CA LYS A 130 -3.67 -6.54 23.02
C LYS A 130 -3.68 -6.01 24.46
N ASP A 131 -4.45 -6.66 25.33
CA ASP A 131 -4.68 -6.25 26.72
C ASP A 131 -5.21 -4.80 26.83
N ARG A 132 -4.32 -3.84 27.10
CA ARG A 132 -4.63 -2.40 27.20
C ARG A 132 -4.07 -1.58 26.04
N ASP A 133 -3.22 -2.17 25.21
CA ASP A 133 -2.59 -1.50 24.08
C ASP A 133 -3.39 -1.74 22.81
N THR A 134 -3.66 -0.67 22.08
CA THR A 134 -4.30 -0.74 20.76
C THR A 134 -3.24 -0.52 19.70
N VAL A 135 -3.06 -1.51 18.84
CA VAL A 135 -2.21 -1.38 17.66
C VAL A 135 -3.11 -1.32 16.43
N LEU A 136 -2.78 -0.39 15.53
CA LEU A 136 -3.53 -0.16 14.32
C LEU A 136 -2.57 -0.20 13.13
N THR A 137 -2.96 -0.90 12.08
CA THR A 137 -2.19 -0.96 10.84
C THR A 137 -3.04 -0.62 9.62
N ILE A 138 -2.39 -0.08 8.58
CA ILE A 138 -2.97 0.10 7.23
C ILE A 138 -2.03 -0.62 6.26
N ASN A 139 -2.53 -1.64 5.57
CA ASN A 139 -1.74 -2.55 4.74
C ASN A 139 -0.50 -3.10 5.49
N GLY A 140 -0.63 -3.37 6.78
CA GLY A 140 0.49 -3.79 7.64
C GLY A 140 1.48 -2.70 8.06
N ALA A 141 1.33 -1.44 7.60
CA ALA A 141 2.09 -0.32 8.13
C ALA A 141 1.48 0.14 9.46
N ILE A 142 2.31 0.35 10.47
CA ILE A 142 1.86 0.81 11.79
C ILE A 142 1.37 2.25 11.68
N VAL A 143 0.16 2.47 12.15
CA VAL A 143 -0.41 3.79 12.36
C VAL A 143 0.02 4.28 13.73
N THR A 144 0.75 5.40 13.77
CA THR A 144 1.24 5.94 15.04
C THR A 144 0.11 6.64 15.81
N PRO A 145 0.24 6.81 17.14
CA PRO A 145 -0.70 7.63 17.91
C PRO A 145 -0.73 9.11 17.51
N VAL A 146 0.25 9.58 16.71
CA VAL A 146 0.37 10.97 16.30
C VAL A 146 -0.62 11.28 15.19
N MET A 147 -1.64 12.05 15.56
CA MET A 147 -2.64 12.62 14.66
C MET A 147 -2.67 14.13 14.83
N LYS A 148 -2.84 14.88 13.74
CA LYS A 148 -3.06 16.33 13.75
C LYS A 148 -4.40 16.66 13.09
N ASN A 149 -5.11 17.63 13.65
CA ASN A 149 -6.33 18.16 13.07
C ASN A 149 -6.01 19.38 12.22
N ALA A 150 -6.60 19.43 11.03
CA ALA A 150 -6.59 20.57 10.12
C ALA A 150 -8.02 21.06 9.91
N ASN A 151 -8.20 22.31 9.51
CA ASN A 151 -9.49 22.91 9.18
C ASN A 151 -10.18 22.22 8.00
N ASN A 152 -9.40 21.64 7.08
CA ASN A 152 -9.90 20.88 5.94
C ASN A 152 -9.73 19.36 6.09
N GLY A 153 -9.39 18.85 7.29
CA GLY A 153 -9.27 17.40 7.47
C GLY A 153 -8.37 16.94 8.61
N LYS A 154 -7.73 15.78 8.42
CA LYS A 154 -6.81 15.17 9.39
C LYS A 154 -5.50 14.75 8.75
N ILE A 155 -4.45 14.70 9.56
CA ILE A 155 -3.15 14.12 9.21
C ILE A 155 -2.90 12.98 10.19
N GLN A 156 -2.74 11.77 9.66
CA GLN A 156 -2.45 10.56 10.43
C GLN A 156 -1.05 10.07 10.09
N VAL A 157 -0.12 10.07 11.05
CA VAL A 157 1.25 9.62 10.80
C VAL A 157 1.32 8.09 10.77
N ILE A 158 2.03 7.56 9.79
CA ILE A 158 2.28 6.12 9.59
C ILE A 158 3.79 5.84 9.46
N ASN A 159 4.21 4.62 9.77
CA ASN A 159 5.64 4.27 9.81
C ASN A 159 6.22 3.75 8.48
N ARG A 160 5.41 3.70 7.41
CA ARG A 160 5.84 3.18 6.10
C ARG A 160 5.15 3.93 4.96
N LEU A 161 5.89 4.18 3.88
CA LEU A 161 5.32 4.61 2.61
C LEU A 161 4.51 3.47 1.98
N LEU A 162 3.21 3.67 1.81
CA LEU A 162 2.30 2.68 1.22
C LEU A 162 2.37 2.70 -0.31
N GLU A 163 2.46 1.53 -0.93
CA GLU A 163 2.35 1.41 -2.38
C GLU A 163 0.95 0.92 -2.77
N PRO A 164 0.29 1.57 -3.76
CA PRO A 164 -0.96 1.07 -4.30
C PRO A 164 -0.71 -0.24 -5.05
N TYR A 165 -1.66 -1.17 -4.99
CA TYR A 165 -1.60 -2.36 -5.82
C TYR A 165 -1.70 -1.99 -7.31
N LEU A 166 -0.98 -2.74 -8.14
CA LEU A 166 -1.01 -2.57 -9.60
C LEU A 166 -1.95 -3.56 -10.28
N PHE A 167 -2.29 -4.66 -9.59
CA PHE A 167 -3.07 -5.76 -10.11
C PHE A 167 -4.18 -6.16 -9.13
N ASP A 168 -5.39 -6.39 -9.65
CA ASP A 168 -6.52 -6.83 -8.83
C ASP A 168 -6.34 -8.27 -8.32
N TYR A 169 -5.58 -9.10 -9.05
CA TYR A 169 -5.39 -10.51 -8.75
C TYR A 169 -3.92 -10.88 -8.54
N LEU A 170 -3.65 -11.72 -7.55
CA LEU A 170 -2.33 -12.26 -7.25
C LEU A 170 -1.73 -13.04 -8.43
N SER A 171 -2.54 -13.72 -9.24
CA SER A 171 -2.05 -14.37 -10.45
C SER A 171 -1.36 -13.40 -11.41
N ASP A 172 -1.90 -12.18 -11.55
CA ASP A 172 -1.32 -11.15 -12.40
C ASP A 172 -0.12 -10.48 -11.73
N ALA A 173 -0.16 -10.27 -10.41
CA ALA A 173 0.98 -9.78 -9.65
C ALA A 173 2.19 -10.73 -9.76
N LEU A 174 1.96 -12.04 -9.59
CA LEU A 174 3.01 -13.08 -9.70
C LEU A 174 3.63 -13.11 -11.10
N LYS A 175 2.80 -12.98 -12.14
CA LYS A 175 3.26 -12.97 -13.54
C LYS A 175 4.16 -11.79 -13.88
N ASN A 176 3.99 -10.65 -13.21
CA ASN A 176 4.70 -9.41 -13.48
C ASN A 176 5.89 -9.18 -12.54
N GLU A 177 6.32 -10.20 -11.80
CA GLU A 177 7.43 -10.11 -10.87
C GLU A 177 8.65 -10.87 -11.41
N TYR A 178 9.75 -10.13 -11.63
CA TYR A 178 10.92 -10.65 -12.34
C TYR A 178 11.75 -11.60 -11.46
N ASP A 179 11.68 -11.43 -10.13
CA ASP A 179 12.43 -12.24 -9.17
C ASP A 179 11.87 -13.66 -8.99
N ILE A 180 10.66 -13.95 -9.48
CA ILE A 180 9.93 -15.21 -9.21
C ILE A 180 9.42 -15.90 -10.49
N THR A 181 10.00 -15.60 -11.65
CA THR A 181 9.55 -16.13 -12.95
C THR A 181 9.47 -17.66 -13.01
N LEU A 182 10.36 -18.38 -12.30
CA LEU A 182 10.32 -19.84 -12.19
C LEU A 182 9.13 -20.32 -11.35
N PHE A 183 8.81 -19.64 -10.25
CA PHE A 183 7.61 -19.94 -9.46
C PHE A 183 6.33 -19.65 -10.24
N ASN A 184 6.29 -18.52 -10.97
CA ASN A 184 5.17 -18.23 -11.86
C ASN A 184 5.01 -19.28 -12.97
N GLN A 185 6.10 -19.84 -13.51
CA GLN A 185 6.00 -20.94 -14.47
C GLN A 185 5.36 -22.20 -13.86
N ALA A 186 5.66 -22.52 -12.59
CA ALA A 186 4.97 -23.60 -11.89
C ALA A 186 3.46 -23.31 -11.78
N LEU A 187 3.08 -22.06 -11.45
CA LEU A 187 1.69 -21.63 -11.40
C LEU A 187 0.97 -21.77 -12.75
N GLU A 188 1.61 -21.39 -13.86
CA GLU A 188 1.06 -21.54 -15.21
C GLU A 188 0.81 -23.01 -15.59
N ARG A 189 1.59 -23.94 -15.03
CA ARG A 189 1.43 -25.39 -15.23
C ARG A 189 0.32 -26.01 -14.39
N VAL A 190 -0.24 -25.29 -13.42
CA VAL A 190 -1.29 -25.78 -12.51
C VAL A 190 -2.52 -24.85 -12.59
N PRO A 191 -3.38 -25.03 -13.62
CA PRO A 191 -4.54 -24.16 -13.85
C PRO A 191 -5.50 -24.06 -12.66
N ALA A 192 -5.62 -25.10 -11.85
CA ALA A 192 -6.48 -25.11 -10.66
C ALA A 192 -6.04 -24.05 -9.64
N VAL A 193 -4.75 -24.00 -9.31
CA VAL A 193 -4.18 -23.02 -8.36
C VAL A 193 -4.15 -21.62 -8.97
N LYS A 194 -3.78 -21.50 -10.26
CA LYS A 194 -3.85 -20.21 -10.96
C LYS A 194 -5.26 -19.63 -10.93
N SER A 195 -6.27 -20.45 -11.23
CA SER A 195 -7.68 -20.02 -11.24
C SER A 195 -8.20 -19.67 -9.86
N LEU A 196 -7.64 -20.24 -8.79
CA LEU A 196 -7.93 -19.84 -7.41
C LEU A 196 -7.44 -18.40 -7.14
N LEU A 197 -6.20 -18.10 -7.53
CA LEU A 197 -5.59 -16.78 -7.35
C LEU A 197 -6.12 -15.69 -8.29
N GLN A 198 -6.93 -16.06 -9.28
CA GLN A 198 -7.61 -15.14 -10.20
C GLN A 198 -9.07 -14.86 -9.82
N LYS A 199 -9.48 -15.23 -8.59
CA LYS A 199 -10.83 -14.96 -8.07
C LYS A 199 -10.77 -13.97 -6.91
N PRO A 200 -11.86 -13.23 -6.66
CA PRO A 200 -12.03 -12.49 -5.41
C PRO A 200 -11.81 -13.41 -4.21
N GLY A 201 -11.14 -12.90 -3.19
CA GLY A 201 -10.78 -13.65 -2.00
C GLY A 201 -9.72 -12.91 -1.19
N ALA A 202 -9.25 -13.57 -0.14
CA ALA A 202 -8.15 -13.14 0.69
C ALA A 202 -7.11 -14.25 0.67
N TYR A 203 -5.95 -13.97 0.07
CA TYR A 203 -4.85 -14.93 -0.02
C TYR A 203 -3.54 -14.27 0.34
N THR A 204 -2.58 -15.09 0.76
CA THR A 204 -1.19 -14.69 0.88
C THR A 204 -0.31 -15.69 0.18
N VAL A 205 0.59 -15.22 -0.67
CA VAL A 205 1.54 -16.07 -1.39
C VAL A 205 2.93 -15.77 -0.87
N PHE A 206 3.63 -16.80 -0.40
CA PHE A 206 5.06 -16.75 -0.13
C PHE A 206 5.78 -17.30 -1.36
N ALA A 207 6.16 -16.44 -2.31
CA ALA A 207 6.77 -16.90 -3.56
C ALA A 207 8.30 -17.03 -3.43
N PRO A 208 8.88 -18.24 -3.60
CA PRO A 208 10.32 -18.40 -3.66
C PRO A 208 10.90 -17.68 -4.88
N ASN A 209 11.95 -16.91 -4.66
CA ASN A 209 12.69 -16.27 -5.74
C ASN A 209 13.37 -17.30 -6.66
N ASN A 210 13.84 -16.83 -7.82
CA ASN A 210 14.45 -17.69 -8.82
C ASN A 210 15.67 -18.45 -8.28
N ALA A 211 16.48 -17.83 -7.42
CA ALA A 211 17.63 -18.49 -6.79
C ALA A 211 17.19 -19.65 -5.88
N ALA A 212 16.14 -19.46 -5.10
CA ALA A 212 15.53 -20.49 -4.26
C ALA A 212 14.99 -21.66 -5.09
N MET A 213 14.26 -21.35 -6.18
CA MET A 213 13.74 -22.34 -7.12
C MET A 213 14.86 -23.14 -7.80
N ILE A 214 15.94 -22.48 -8.23
CA ILE A 214 17.12 -23.13 -8.82
C ILE A 214 17.75 -24.12 -7.83
N LYS A 215 17.97 -23.69 -6.58
CA LYS A 215 18.57 -24.53 -5.52
C LYS A 215 17.77 -25.80 -5.25
N GLN A 216 16.46 -25.76 -5.51
CA GLN A 216 15.53 -26.86 -5.26
C GLN A 216 15.22 -27.69 -6.51
N GLY A 217 16.00 -27.51 -7.58
CA GLY A 217 15.89 -28.32 -8.79
C GLY A 217 14.81 -27.87 -9.77
N TYR A 218 14.32 -26.64 -9.66
CA TYR A 218 13.40 -26.00 -10.61
C TYR A 218 14.11 -24.98 -11.50
N GLY A 219 15.37 -25.25 -11.89
CA GLY A 219 16.28 -24.23 -12.39
C GLY A 219 15.99 -23.65 -13.78
N THR A 220 15.09 -24.24 -14.57
CA THR A 220 14.71 -23.73 -15.89
C THR A 220 13.23 -23.98 -16.18
N LEU A 221 12.67 -23.21 -17.12
CA LEU A 221 11.31 -23.42 -17.62
C LEU A 221 11.12 -24.83 -18.20
N GLU A 222 12.12 -25.37 -18.88
CA GLU A 222 12.08 -26.73 -19.44
C GLU A 222 11.97 -27.79 -18.34
N ILE A 223 12.75 -27.65 -17.26
CA ILE A 223 12.69 -28.56 -16.11
C ILE A 223 11.30 -28.51 -15.49
N ILE A 224 10.76 -27.31 -15.25
CA ILE A 224 9.42 -27.14 -14.67
C ILE A 224 8.35 -27.75 -15.58
N ASN A 225 8.45 -27.55 -16.90
CA ASN A 225 7.47 -28.08 -17.85
C ASN A 225 7.44 -29.62 -17.90
N LYS A 226 8.57 -30.28 -17.61
CA LYS A 226 8.68 -31.75 -17.55
C LYS A 226 8.24 -32.34 -16.20
N LYS A 227 8.12 -31.52 -15.14
CA LYS A 227 7.70 -32.02 -13.83
C LYS A 227 6.22 -32.43 -13.82
N PRO A 228 5.86 -33.44 -13.01
CA PRO A 228 4.47 -33.84 -12.81
C PRO A 228 3.62 -32.68 -12.28
N VAL A 229 2.40 -32.54 -12.79
CA VAL A 229 1.49 -31.45 -12.38
C VAL A 229 1.12 -31.55 -10.90
N ASP A 230 0.98 -32.77 -10.37
CA ASP A 230 0.69 -33.00 -8.95
C ASP A 230 1.86 -32.58 -8.03
N GLU A 231 3.10 -32.70 -8.49
CA GLU A 231 4.28 -32.20 -7.78
C GLU A 231 4.25 -30.67 -7.70
N LEU A 232 3.99 -30.01 -8.85
CA LEU A 232 3.88 -28.56 -8.90
C LEU A 232 2.68 -28.04 -8.10
N GLU A 233 1.57 -28.77 -8.09
CA GLU A 233 0.40 -28.41 -7.30
C GLU A 233 0.67 -28.47 -5.80
N ARG A 234 1.33 -29.54 -5.31
CA ARG A 234 1.76 -29.62 -3.91
C ARG A 234 2.68 -28.47 -3.54
N LEU A 235 3.69 -28.21 -4.38
CA LEU A 235 4.60 -27.08 -4.20
C LEU A 235 3.83 -25.76 -4.05
N LEU A 236 2.95 -25.44 -5.00
CA LEU A 236 2.22 -24.17 -4.98
C LEU A 236 1.30 -24.05 -3.76
N ARG A 237 0.56 -25.12 -3.41
CA ARG A 237 -0.39 -25.07 -2.29
C ARG A 237 0.31 -24.86 -0.94
N TYR A 238 1.50 -25.41 -0.73
CA TYR A 238 2.29 -25.15 0.48
C TYR A 238 2.90 -23.75 0.55
N HIS A 239 2.77 -22.93 -0.49
CA HIS A 239 3.22 -21.54 -0.52
C HIS A 239 2.06 -20.53 -0.48
N ILE A 240 0.83 -21.00 -0.28
CA ILE A 240 -0.37 -20.15 -0.27
C ILE A 240 -1.07 -20.30 1.08
N VAL A 241 -1.39 -19.19 1.71
CA VAL A 241 -2.28 -19.10 2.87
C VAL A 241 -3.67 -18.69 2.38
N PRO A 242 -4.75 -19.35 2.81
CA PRO A 242 -6.13 -18.99 2.45
C PRO A 242 -6.67 -17.81 3.28
N ASP A 243 -5.83 -16.80 3.55
CA ASP A 243 -6.18 -15.55 4.24
C ASP A 243 -5.22 -14.42 3.82
N ARG A 244 -5.60 -13.17 4.05
CA ARG A 244 -4.74 -12.00 3.84
C ARG A 244 -3.87 -11.76 5.08
N ARG A 245 -2.55 -11.92 4.92
CA ARG A 245 -1.54 -11.76 5.97
C ARG A 245 -0.47 -10.79 5.52
N PHE A 246 -0.55 -9.57 6.01
CA PHE A 246 0.61 -8.69 6.07
C PHE A 246 1.61 -9.21 7.11
N LEU A 247 2.87 -8.79 7.01
CA LEU A 247 3.90 -9.19 7.98
C LEU A 247 3.48 -8.87 9.41
N TYR A 248 2.97 -7.66 9.62
CA TYR A 248 2.59 -7.20 10.95
C TYR A 248 1.35 -7.92 11.50
N ASP A 249 0.53 -8.55 10.66
CA ASP A 249 -0.63 -9.32 11.12
C ASP A 249 -0.21 -10.49 12.00
N TYR A 250 0.94 -11.12 11.72
CA TYR A 250 1.52 -12.14 12.59
C TYR A 250 1.90 -11.59 13.97
N VAL A 251 2.44 -10.37 14.01
CA VAL A 251 2.78 -9.67 15.26
C VAL A 251 1.53 -9.37 16.08
N LEU A 252 0.44 -8.95 15.42
CA LEU A 252 -0.82 -8.68 16.09
C LEU A 252 -1.45 -9.94 16.68
N THR A 253 -1.47 -11.05 15.93
CA THR A 253 -2.19 -12.26 16.35
C THR A 253 -1.36 -13.22 17.21
N THR A 254 -0.10 -12.89 17.52
CA THR A 254 0.78 -13.74 18.33
C THR A 254 1.02 -13.08 19.70
N PRO A 255 0.87 -13.80 20.82
CA PRO A 255 1.28 -13.29 22.12
C PRO A 255 2.77 -12.91 22.13
N THR A 256 3.09 -11.69 22.55
CA THR A 256 4.45 -11.14 22.56
C THR A 256 4.87 -10.68 23.96
N ASP A 257 5.54 -11.55 24.72
CA ASP A 257 5.68 -11.30 26.16
C ASP A 257 7.15 -11.08 26.60
N ASP A 258 8.13 -11.47 25.77
CA ASP A 258 9.53 -11.56 26.23
C ASP A 258 10.54 -10.68 25.47
N ASN A 259 10.13 -9.80 24.54
CA ASN A 259 11.08 -9.03 23.70
C ASN A 259 12.16 -9.93 23.06
N THR A 260 11.79 -11.18 22.75
CA THR A 260 12.61 -12.19 22.10
C THR A 260 11.95 -12.60 20.79
N ASN A 261 12.63 -13.43 20.01
CA ASN A 261 12.01 -14.05 18.84
C ASN A 261 10.92 -15.03 19.28
N ILE A 262 9.76 -14.95 18.64
CA ILE A 262 8.58 -15.73 19.03
C ILE A 262 8.14 -16.57 17.85
N LYS A 263 7.67 -17.78 18.11
CA LYS A 263 7.16 -18.69 17.07
C LYS A 263 5.65 -18.77 17.12
N THR A 264 5.05 -18.79 15.95
CA THR A 264 3.64 -19.11 15.73
C THR A 264 3.51 -20.07 14.54
N THR A 265 2.31 -20.57 14.31
CA THR A 265 2.01 -21.48 13.19
C THR A 265 0.99 -20.84 12.25
N GLU A 266 1.21 -20.98 10.95
CA GLU A 266 0.26 -20.60 9.91
C GLU A 266 -0.18 -21.86 9.16
N THR A 267 -1.48 -22.00 8.88
CA THR A 267 -1.98 -23.15 8.11
C THR A 267 -2.02 -22.80 6.62
N MET A 268 -1.34 -23.61 5.82
CA MET A 268 -1.22 -23.42 4.37
C MET A 268 -2.44 -24.01 3.64
N LEU A 269 -2.56 -23.74 2.33
CA LEU A 269 -3.71 -24.13 1.50
C LEU A 269 -3.82 -25.66 1.31
N ASP A 270 -2.74 -26.40 1.51
CA ASP A 270 -2.77 -27.87 1.55
C ASP A 270 -3.18 -28.44 2.91
N GLY A 271 -3.29 -27.61 3.94
CA GLY A 271 -3.68 -27.99 5.29
C GLY A 271 -2.50 -28.25 6.23
N ASP A 272 -1.26 -28.24 5.73
CA ASP A 272 -0.07 -28.37 6.58
C ASP A 272 0.28 -27.04 7.25
N ASN A 273 1.06 -27.14 8.33
CA ASN A 273 1.49 -25.96 9.09
C ASN A 273 2.86 -25.46 8.61
N LEU A 274 3.01 -24.14 8.61
CA LEU A 274 4.25 -23.41 8.45
C LEU A 274 4.62 -22.79 9.79
N THR A 275 5.87 -22.94 10.22
CA THR A 275 6.35 -22.20 11.40
C THR A 275 6.74 -20.79 10.96
N VAL A 276 6.19 -19.77 11.63
CA VAL A 276 6.53 -18.37 11.43
C VAL A 276 7.26 -17.88 12.68
N THR A 277 8.51 -17.46 12.55
CA THR A 277 9.29 -16.86 13.63
C THR A 277 9.27 -15.34 13.48
N LEU A 278 8.70 -14.63 14.44
CA LEU A 278 8.73 -13.19 14.55
C LEU A 278 10.09 -12.77 15.11
N ILE A 279 10.79 -11.87 14.43
CA ILE A 279 12.14 -11.44 14.82
C ILE A 279 12.07 -10.12 15.58
N PHE A 280 12.52 -10.12 16.84
CA PHE A 280 12.54 -8.93 17.67
C PHE A 280 13.80 -8.10 17.40
N ASN A 281 13.61 -6.81 17.11
CA ASN A 281 14.71 -5.87 16.93
C ASN A 281 14.92 -5.05 18.21
N ILE A 282 16.03 -5.30 18.90
CA ILE A 282 16.39 -4.61 20.15
C ILE A 282 16.57 -3.10 19.95
N GLY A 283 17.04 -2.67 18.78
CA GLY A 283 17.27 -1.26 18.48
C GLY A 283 15.98 -0.46 18.30
N THR A 284 14.94 -1.07 17.74
CA THR A 284 13.64 -0.40 17.55
C THR A 284 12.60 -0.76 18.62
N GLY A 285 12.83 -1.83 19.37
CA GLY A 285 11.86 -2.39 20.31
C GLY A 285 10.64 -3.02 19.62
N LEU A 286 10.73 -3.33 18.33
CA LEU A 286 9.61 -3.80 17.52
C LEU A 286 9.97 -5.10 16.80
N TYR A 287 8.94 -5.91 16.53
CA TYR A 287 9.00 -6.97 15.53
C TYR A 287 8.91 -6.34 14.15
N ASN A 288 10.00 -6.40 13.39
CA ASN A 288 10.10 -5.73 12.09
C ASN A 288 10.20 -6.71 10.91
N THR A 289 10.45 -7.99 11.18
CA THR A 289 10.52 -9.03 10.14
C THR A 289 10.08 -10.40 10.68
N ILE A 290 9.90 -11.35 9.77
CA ILE A 290 9.59 -12.74 10.08
C ILE A 290 10.53 -13.67 9.30
N THR A 291 10.76 -14.87 9.81
CA THR A 291 11.32 -15.99 9.05
C THR A 291 10.33 -17.14 9.01
N LEU A 292 10.43 -17.98 7.98
CA LEU A 292 9.49 -19.07 7.72
C LEU A 292 10.23 -20.41 7.70
N LEU A 293 9.64 -21.44 8.28
CA LEU A 293 10.22 -22.78 8.27
C LEU A 293 9.12 -23.82 7.99
N GLY A 294 9.18 -24.41 6.79
CA GLY A 294 8.32 -25.53 6.45
C GLY A 294 8.69 -26.79 7.24
N THR A 295 7.75 -27.73 7.36
CA THR A 295 7.92 -28.94 8.20
C THR A 295 9.11 -29.80 7.80
N ARG A 296 9.57 -29.71 6.54
CA ARG A 296 10.73 -30.45 6.01
C ARG A 296 11.89 -29.55 5.58
N ASN A 297 11.83 -28.25 5.85
CA ASN A 297 12.97 -27.36 5.66
C ASN A 297 14.05 -27.62 6.72
N THR A 298 15.32 -27.52 6.31
CA THR A 298 16.46 -27.58 7.23
C THR A 298 17.03 -26.20 7.58
N ALA A 299 16.54 -25.15 6.92
CA ALA A 299 16.92 -23.76 7.15
C ALA A 299 15.70 -22.85 6.95
N GLU A 300 15.68 -21.72 7.67
CA GLU A 300 14.59 -20.75 7.60
C GLU A 300 14.65 -19.93 6.31
N ALA A 301 13.49 -19.68 5.69
CA ALA A 301 13.32 -18.76 4.59
C ALA A 301 13.15 -17.33 5.13
N ASN A 302 13.92 -16.39 4.58
CA ASN A 302 13.79 -14.97 4.85
C ASN A 302 12.94 -14.31 3.76
N LEU A 303 12.21 -13.26 4.15
CA LEU A 303 11.52 -12.41 3.19
C LEU A 303 12.54 -11.46 2.54
N THR A 304 12.67 -11.52 1.22
CA THR A 304 13.50 -10.58 0.44
C THR A 304 12.70 -9.36 0.03
N ARG A 305 11.39 -9.53 -0.19
CA ARG A 305 10.41 -8.45 -0.39
C ARG A 305 9.11 -8.84 0.29
N GLU A 306 8.42 -7.87 0.85
CA GLU A 306 7.28 -8.13 1.74
C GLU A 306 6.12 -7.17 1.47
N ASN A 307 4.92 -7.59 1.86
CA ASN A 307 3.71 -6.76 1.86
C ASN A 307 3.36 -6.18 0.48
N LEU A 308 3.65 -6.92 -0.60
CA LEU A 308 3.29 -6.51 -1.95
C LEU A 308 1.79 -6.73 -2.15
N LEU A 309 1.02 -5.65 -2.19
CA LEU A 309 -0.43 -5.73 -2.24
C LEU A 309 -0.94 -6.06 -3.65
N ALA A 310 -1.90 -6.98 -3.72
CA ALA A 310 -2.81 -7.20 -4.85
C ALA A 310 -4.26 -7.03 -4.37
N GLY A 311 -5.20 -6.79 -5.29
CA GLY A 311 -6.60 -6.56 -4.90
C GLY A 311 -7.23 -7.71 -4.09
N ASN A 312 -6.84 -8.96 -4.36
CA ASN A 312 -7.33 -10.16 -3.66
C ASN A 312 -6.33 -10.77 -2.66
N GLY A 313 -5.21 -10.10 -2.34
CA GLY A 313 -4.25 -10.71 -1.42
C GLY A 313 -2.91 -10.01 -1.30
N VAL A 314 -1.96 -10.68 -0.67
CA VAL A 314 -0.61 -10.17 -0.40
C VAL A 314 0.44 -11.15 -0.94
N LEU A 315 1.48 -10.61 -1.55
CA LEU A 315 2.65 -11.36 -2.00
C LEU A 315 3.86 -11.00 -1.11
N HIS A 316 4.53 -12.03 -0.63
CA HIS A 316 5.86 -11.95 -0.02
C HIS A 316 6.81 -12.79 -0.86
N ILE A 317 8.00 -12.28 -1.16
CA ILE A 317 9.04 -13.00 -1.88
C ILE A 317 10.04 -13.55 -0.87
N ILE A 318 10.39 -14.83 -0.99
CA ILE A 318 11.26 -15.52 -0.02
C ILE A 318 12.50 -16.12 -0.69
N ASP A 319 13.57 -16.29 0.08
CA ASP A 319 14.87 -16.80 -0.40
C ASP A 319 15.05 -18.33 -0.34
N GLN A 320 14.01 -19.06 0.09
CA GLN A 320 13.97 -20.53 0.06
C GLN A 320 12.60 -21.04 -0.36
N VAL A 321 12.56 -22.24 -0.95
CA VAL A 321 11.30 -22.97 -1.16
C VAL A 321 10.88 -23.60 0.16
N LEU A 322 9.62 -23.44 0.54
CA LEU A 322 8.98 -24.10 1.66
C LEU A 322 8.67 -25.56 1.29
N LEU A 323 9.01 -26.49 2.18
CA LEU A 323 8.87 -27.93 1.97
C LEU A 323 8.02 -28.55 3.07
N ASN A 324 7.02 -29.36 2.67
CA ASN A 324 6.19 -30.20 3.51
C ASN A 324 6.29 -31.71 3.23
#